data_AF-A0A9W9YD90-F1
#
_entry.id   AF-A0A9W9YD90-F1
#
_cell.length_a   1.000
_cell.length_b   1.000
_cell.length_c   1.000
_cell.angle_alpha   90.00
_cell.angle_beta   90.00
_cell.angle_gamma   90.00
#
_symmetry.space_group_name_H-M   'P 1'
#
loop_
_entity.id
_entity.type
_entity.pdbx_description
1 polymer ?
#
loop_
_entity_poly.entity_id
_entity_poly.type
_entity_poly.pdbx_seq_one_letter_code
_entity_poly.pdbx_strand_id
1 'polypeptide(L)'
;MPFFKSRKVSKDEAKKRVERCLVVARESPDPAFDLSKSGATEVPKGVYSLCKVLQKEALLLFDNDLSNLKGGGDLKDLSTLRVLDLHDNHLTALPADIDELKSLQVLNVQGNKLKALPASIGNLPSLQSLILQANDLRSLPAEIGNLKSLRTLNILENNNLPGVPPTLAHVRTLETIILDVDRVSFPPKDVSSEGTASIMKYLCKVSGIEYVPPSKHLLNVLDPVGNGTAPNKRLDPTPVDQLVANTLSQHEAEKEKRRQQMIEIEKHIHETEVEQQVLAVAANKQHIDLMDRIRVAEAEMDDLTLWQQQQQDIERQKLVSAMAADEQLTNDTVTMILQSQKAEMILDEMEKERMRTEQLIKVTQEEAEKLRKEEVLASMARLLESQESQSRLIREYERTRLRTASQAMNESVEADVRLLGILNEQYEDRDTLISEISKKVRY
;
A
#
# COMPACT_ATOMS: atom_id res chain seq x y z
N MET A 1 5.22 -9.54 35.11
CA MET A 1 6.00 -8.97 34.01
C MET A 1 6.56 -10.10 33.14
N PRO A 2 5.98 -10.37 31.96
CA PRO A 2 6.74 -10.97 30.88
C PRO A 2 6.97 -9.95 29.76
N PHE A 3 8.21 -9.92 29.30
CA PHE A 3 8.72 -9.07 28.24
C PHE A 3 7.98 -9.31 26.92
N PHE A 4 7.22 -8.33 26.44
CA PHE A 4 6.84 -8.25 25.03
C PHE A 4 8.08 -7.82 24.23
N LYS A 5 8.90 -8.78 23.80
CA LYS A 5 9.73 -8.57 22.61
C LYS A 5 8.80 -8.70 21.41
N SER A 6 8.62 -7.62 20.65
CA SER A 6 7.95 -7.69 19.36
C SER A 6 8.61 -8.82 18.56
N ARG A 7 7.79 -9.73 18.05
CA ARG A 7 8.24 -10.76 17.11
C ARG A 7 8.87 -9.99 15.95
N LYS A 8 10.18 -10.14 15.74
CA LYS A 8 10.85 -9.64 14.53
C LYS A 8 10.05 -10.12 13.33
N VAL A 9 9.44 -9.18 12.61
CA VAL A 9 8.73 -9.47 11.37
C VAL A 9 9.77 -10.10 10.43
N SER A 10 9.42 -11.25 9.84
CA SER A 10 10.32 -11.91 8.89
C SER A 10 10.63 -10.93 7.75
N LYS A 11 11.87 -10.89 7.25
CA LYS A 11 12.27 -10.01 6.12
C LYS A 11 11.31 -10.15 4.93
N ASP A 12 10.78 -11.36 4.73
CA ASP A 12 9.84 -11.67 3.65
C ASP A 12 8.43 -11.12 3.89
N GLU A 13 8.01 -11.06 5.15
CA GLU A 13 6.73 -10.49 5.55
C GLU A 13 6.77 -8.95 5.56
N ALA A 14 7.91 -8.37 5.96
CA ALA A 14 8.18 -6.94 5.83
C ALA A 14 8.16 -6.50 4.37
N LYS A 15 8.79 -7.28 3.47
CA LYS A 15 8.78 -7.02 2.04
C LYS A 15 7.37 -7.07 1.43
N LYS A 16 6.57 -8.08 1.79
CA LYS A 16 5.17 -8.19 1.34
C LYS A 16 4.30 -7.03 1.85
N ARG A 17 4.52 -6.56 3.09
CA ARG A 17 3.81 -5.40 3.65
C ARG A 17 4.20 -4.11 2.94
N VAL A 18 5.50 -3.91 2.69
CA VAL A 18 6.00 -2.80 1.88
C VAL A 18 5.38 -2.84 0.48
N GLU A 19 5.38 -3.99 -0.20
CA GLU A 19 4.77 -4.15 -1.52
C GLU A 19 3.27 -3.82 -1.50
N ARG A 20 2.55 -4.26 -0.47
CA ARG A 20 1.14 -3.89 -0.28
C ARG A 20 0.96 -2.39 -0.09
N CYS A 21 1.76 -1.74 0.75
CA CYS A 21 1.69 -0.29 0.96
C CYS A 21 2.07 0.49 -0.32
N LEU A 22 3.03 0.00 -1.10
CA LEU A 22 3.40 0.58 -2.40
C LEU A 22 2.25 0.50 -3.41
N VAL A 23 1.48 -0.61 -3.40
CA VAL A 23 0.28 -0.76 -4.25
C VAL A 23 -0.83 0.17 -3.77
N VAL A 24 -1.12 0.19 -2.48
CA VAL A 24 -2.15 1.08 -1.90
C VAL A 24 -1.84 2.55 -2.18
N ALA A 25 -0.58 2.98 -2.06
CA ALA A 25 -0.20 4.37 -2.34
C ALA A 25 -0.34 4.77 -3.82
N ARG A 26 -0.33 3.79 -4.75
CA ARG A 26 -0.59 4.02 -6.18
C ARG A 26 -2.09 4.07 -6.49
N GLU A 27 -2.89 3.32 -5.75
CA GLU A 27 -4.34 3.23 -5.92
C GLU A 27 -5.08 4.33 -5.16
N SER A 28 -4.51 4.86 -4.07
CA SER A 28 -5.12 5.93 -3.28
C SER A 28 -4.62 7.33 -3.67
N PRO A 29 -5.53 8.30 -3.89
CA PRO A 29 -5.18 9.69 -4.16
C PRO A 29 -4.71 10.45 -2.90
N ASP A 30 -4.56 9.77 -1.77
CA ASP A 30 -4.24 10.42 -0.50
C ASP A 30 -2.89 11.15 -0.58
N PRO A 31 -2.79 12.38 -0.04
CA PRO A 31 -1.55 13.13 -0.04
C PRO A 31 -0.50 12.50 0.90
N ALA A 32 -0.89 11.56 1.76
CA ALA A 32 0.00 10.83 2.64
C ALA A 32 0.43 9.48 2.05
N PHE A 33 1.72 9.18 2.16
CA PHE A 33 2.30 7.89 1.87
C PHE A 33 2.71 7.21 3.18
N ASP A 34 1.92 6.23 3.59
CA ASP A 34 2.17 5.45 4.79
C ASP A 34 2.95 4.15 4.51
N LEU A 35 4.15 4.06 5.07
CA LEU A 35 5.03 2.89 5.11
C LEU A 35 5.38 2.50 6.56
N SER A 36 4.61 3.00 7.54
CA SER A 36 4.78 2.69 8.96
C SER A 36 4.52 1.21 9.26
N LYS A 37 5.09 0.71 10.38
CA LYS A 37 4.82 -0.66 10.90
C LYS A 37 5.11 -1.79 9.90
N SER A 38 5.95 -1.50 8.91
CA SER A 38 6.30 -2.45 7.85
C SER A 38 7.47 -3.35 8.26
N GLY A 39 8.19 -3.01 9.33
CA GLY A 39 9.40 -3.74 9.76
C GLY A 39 10.55 -3.55 8.78
N ALA A 40 10.51 -2.45 8.01
CA ALA A 40 11.56 -2.12 7.06
C ALA A 40 12.84 -1.73 7.81
N THR A 41 13.97 -2.31 7.39
CA THR A 41 15.31 -1.96 7.91
C THR A 41 15.98 -0.84 7.11
N GLU A 42 15.49 -0.63 5.89
CA GLU A 42 15.96 0.33 4.90
C GLU A 42 14.73 0.90 4.17
N VAL A 43 14.81 2.15 3.71
CA VAL A 43 13.75 2.71 2.87
C VAL A 43 13.80 2.02 1.49
N PRO A 44 12.68 1.45 0.99
CA PRO A 44 12.66 0.76 -0.30
C PRO A 44 13.05 1.66 -1.48
N LYS A 45 13.78 1.11 -2.45
CA LYS A 45 14.24 1.84 -3.63
C LYS A 45 13.06 2.41 -4.43
N GLY A 46 13.14 3.69 -4.77
CA GLY A 46 12.16 4.37 -5.61
C GLY A 46 10.98 4.96 -4.83
N VAL A 47 10.92 4.81 -3.50
CA VAL A 47 9.89 5.47 -2.67
C VAL A 47 9.96 6.99 -2.83
N TYR A 48 11.15 7.57 -2.89
CA TYR A 48 11.30 9.03 -3.02
C TYR A 48 10.82 9.51 -4.39
N SER A 49 11.17 8.79 -5.46
CA SER A 49 10.69 9.08 -6.81
C SER A 49 9.17 8.85 -6.94
N LEU A 50 8.59 7.90 -6.21
CA LEU A 50 7.13 7.72 -6.14
C LEU A 50 6.44 8.90 -5.45
N CYS A 51 6.98 9.39 -4.33
CA CYS A 51 6.46 10.60 -3.67
C CYS A 51 6.44 11.79 -4.63
N LYS A 52 7.47 11.94 -5.48
CA LYS A 52 7.53 12.97 -6.52
C LYS A 52 6.45 12.80 -7.58
N VAL A 53 6.34 11.60 -8.16
CA VAL A 53 5.40 11.30 -9.24
C VAL A 53 3.96 11.46 -8.77
N LEU A 54 3.67 11.02 -7.55
CA LEU A 54 2.35 11.06 -6.94
C LEU A 54 2.08 12.36 -6.14
N GLN A 55 3.02 13.32 -6.17
CA GLN A 55 2.95 14.60 -5.45
C GLN A 55 2.52 14.47 -3.98
N LYS A 56 3.05 13.45 -3.28
CA LYS A 56 2.71 13.21 -1.88
C LYS A 56 3.23 14.36 -1.00
N GLU A 57 2.40 14.81 -0.07
CA GLU A 57 2.73 15.86 0.89
C GLU A 57 3.21 15.29 2.24
N ALA A 58 2.87 14.04 2.57
CA ALA A 58 3.31 13.40 3.81
C ALA A 58 3.94 12.03 3.55
N LEU A 59 5.02 11.73 4.26
CA LEU A 59 5.71 10.44 4.23
C LEU A 59 5.83 9.94 5.66
N LEU A 60 5.09 8.87 5.96
CA LEU A 60 5.02 8.27 7.27
C LEU A 60 5.83 6.97 7.26
N LEU A 61 6.88 6.94 8.06
CA LEU A 61 7.85 5.84 8.16
C LEU A 61 8.07 5.42 9.61
N PHE A 62 7.14 5.77 10.50
CA PHE A 62 7.24 5.51 11.92
C PHE A 62 7.09 4.03 12.29
N ASP A 63 7.56 3.65 13.48
CA ASP A 63 7.48 2.27 14.02
C ASP A 63 8.07 1.24 13.03
N ASN A 64 9.34 1.45 12.68
CA ASN A 64 10.12 0.61 11.76
C ASN A 64 11.53 0.36 12.33
N ASP A 65 12.32 -0.47 11.65
CA ASP A 65 13.70 -0.80 12.05
C ASP A 65 14.75 0.02 11.26
N LEU A 66 14.41 1.24 10.80
CA LEU A 66 15.28 2.03 9.92
C LEU A 66 16.53 2.50 10.66
N SER A 67 17.69 2.18 10.12
CA SER A 67 18.98 2.65 10.65
C SER A 67 19.47 3.95 10.01
N ASN A 68 19.00 4.22 8.79
CA ASN A 68 19.32 5.40 8.00
C ASN A 68 18.26 5.63 6.90
N LEU A 69 18.28 6.81 6.28
CA LEU A 69 17.41 7.16 5.15
C LEU A 69 18.04 6.86 3.77
N LYS A 70 19.20 6.18 3.73
CA LYS A 70 19.81 5.76 2.47
C LYS A 70 19.07 4.51 1.98
N GLY A 71 18.71 4.50 0.71
CA GLY A 71 17.98 3.38 0.09
C GLY A 71 16.74 3.81 -0.68
N GLY A 72 16.06 4.87 -0.23
CA GLY A 72 14.80 5.34 -0.85
C GLY A 72 14.95 5.96 -2.24
N GLY A 73 16.14 6.42 -2.59
CA GLY A 73 16.46 7.21 -3.78
C GLY A 73 17.17 8.51 -3.40
N ASP A 74 17.03 9.54 -4.22
CA ASP A 74 17.55 10.87 -3.92
C ASP A 74 16.55 11.69 -3.10
N LEU A 75 16.98 12.30 -1.99
CA LEU A 75 16.11 13.16 -1.16
C LEU A 75 15.56 14.37 -1.93
N LYS A 76 16.22 14.77 -3.02
CA LYS A 76 15.76 15.80 -3.95
C LYS A 76 14.39 15.52 -4.54
N ASP A 77 14.02 14.25 -4.67
CA ASP A 77 12.72 13.87 -5.21
C ASP A 77 11.57 14.13 -4.21
N LEU A 78 11.86 14.38 -2.93
CA LEU A 78 10.88 14.69 -1.90
C LEU A 78 10.59 16.21 -1.80
N SER A 79 10.72 16.96 -2.88
CA SER A 79 10.60 18.43 -2.88
C SER A 79 9.21 18.95 -2.48
N THR A 80 8.15 18.16 -2.69
CA THR A 80 6.77 18.49 -2.34
C THR A 80 6.40 18.14 -0.89
N LEU A 81 7.28 17.42 -0.19
CA LEU A 81 6.98 16.86 1.11
C LEU A 81 6.87 17.96 2.18
N ARG A 82 5.75 17.98 2.89
CA ARG A 82 5.45 18.87 4.02
C ARG A 82 5.62 18.16 5.36
N VAL A 83 5.32 16.87 5.43
CA VAL A 83 5.41 16.09 6.68
C VAL A 83 6.31 14.89 6.47
N LEU A 84 7.35 14.78 7.29
CA LEU A 84 8.20 13.60 7.38
C LEU A 84 8.15 13.05 8.80
N ASP A 85 7.53 11.89 8.95
CA ASP A 85 7.42 11.21 10.23
C ASP A 85 8.28 9.94 10.28
N LEU A 86 9.26 9.95 11.16
CA LEU A 86 10.28 8.92 11.35
C LEU A 86 10.34 8.46 12.82
N HIS A 87 9.30 8.71 13.62
CA HIS A 87 9.35 8.35 15.04
C HIS A 87 9.48 6.83 15.25
N ASP A 88 10.03 6.45 16.41
CA ASP A 88 10.23 5.05 16.83
C ASP A 88 10.96 4.21 15.76
N ASN A 89 12.20 4.64 15.45
CA ASN A 89 13.11 3.97 14.54
C ASN A 89 14.51 3.81 15.19
N HIS A 90 15.52 3.42 14.42
CA HIS A 90 16.89 3.23 14.89
C HIS A 90 17.90 4.16 14.21
N LEU A 91 17.44 5.36 13.78
CA LEU A 91 18.28 6.32 13.07
C LEU A 91 19.39 6.83 13.98
N THR A 92 20.63 6.76 13.49
CA THR A 92 21.82 7.24 14.21
C THR A 92 22.26 8.64 13.78
N ALA A 93 21.91 9.03 12.56
CA ALA A 93 22.13 10.35 11.99
C ALA A 93 21.08 10.64 10.91
N LEU A 94 20.79 11.93 10.69
CA LEU A 94 20.07 12.39 9.51
C LEU A 94 21.04 12.66 8.35
N PRO A 95 20.60 12.52 7.09
CA PRO A 95 21.44 12.78 5.92
C PRO A 95 21.86 14.25 5.85
N ALA A 96 23.05 14.51 5.32
CA ALA A 96 23.56 15.87 5.12
C ALA A 96 22.69 16.66 4.12
N ASP A 97 22.06 15.98 3.16
CA ASP A 97 21.23 16.61 2.13
C ASP A 97 19.75 16.76 2.55
N ILE A 98 19.47 16.81 3.86
CA ILE A 98 18.10 17.00 4.37
C ILE A 98 17.49 18.35 3.93
N ASP A 99 18.34 19.33 3.64
CA ASP A 99 17.94 20.65 3.19
C ASP A 99 17.33 20.68 1.79
N GLU A 100 17.39 19.59 1.03
CA GLU A 100 16.66 19.43 -0.23
C GLU A 100 15.13 19.43 -0.03
N LEU A 101 14.65 19.13 1.19
CA LEU A 101 13.23 19.14 1.57
C LEU A 101 12.69 20.57 1.80
N LYS A 102 12.73 21.43 0.78
CA LYS A 102 12.40 22.87 0.89
C LYS A 102 10.97 23.15 1.38
N SER A 103 10.03 22.25 1.13
CA SER A 103 8.62 22.38 1.52
C SER A 103 8.30 21.79 2.90
N LEU A 104 9.29 21.21 3.59
CA LEU A 104 9.05 20.49 4.83
C LEU A 104 8.62 21.44 5.95
N GLN A 105 7.48 21.15 6.56
CA GLN A 105 6.87 21.90 7.66
C GLN A 105 6.98 21.15 8.98
N VAL A 106 6.88 19.82 8.95
CA VAL A 106 6.94 18.97 10.15
C VAL A 106 8.00 17.89 9.96
N LEU A 107 8.97 17.85 10.87
CA LEU A 107 9.94 16.77 10.98
C LEU A 107 9.81 16.12 12.36
N ASN A 108 9.34 14.88 12.37
CA ASN A 108 9.27 14.07 13.59
C ASN A 108 10.31 12.94 13.54
N VAL A 109 11.26 12.95 14.47
CA VAL A 109 12.29 11.92 14.61
C VAL A 109 12.36 11.43 16.06
N GLN A 110 11.24 11.51 16.78
CA GLN A 110 11.14 11.05 18.16
C GLN A 110 11.55 9.57 18.31
N GLY A 111 12.14 9.18 19.44
CA GLY A 111 12.38 7.76 19.74
C GLY A 111 13.42 7.11 18.82
N ASN A 112 14.44 7.88 18.43
CA ASN A 112 15.57 7.41 17.60
C ASN A 112 16.88 7.44 18.40
N LYS A 113 18.01 7.17 17.74
CA LYS A 113 19.36 7.14 18.36
C LYS A 113 20.26 8.24 17.80
N LEU A 114 19.66 9.39 17.46
CA LEU A 114 20.38 10.50 16.83
C LEU A 114 21.38 11.09 17.83
N LYS A 115 22.66 11.16 17.44
CA LYS A 115 23.73 11.74 18.26
C LYS A 115 23.95 13.23 18.01
N ALA A 116 23.65 13.68 16.79
CA ALA A 116 23.76 15.05 16.34
C ALA A 116 22.79 15.28 15.18
N LEU A 117 22.44 16.55 14.94
CA LEU A 117 21.75 16.98 13.73
C LEU A 117 22.77 17.55 12.72
N PRO A 118 22.55 17.36 11.41
CA PRO A 118 23.40 17.97 10.40
C PRO A 118 23.20 19.49 10.37
N ALA A 119 24.25 20.24 10.06
CA ALA A 119 24.20 21.71 9.93
C ALA A 119 23.17 22.19 8.89
N SER A 120 22.93 21.37 7.86
CA SER A 120 21.92 21.62 6.82
C SER A 120 20.49 21.69 7.33
N ILE A 121 20.18 21.23 8.56
CA ILE A 121 18.85 21.42 9.15
C ILE A 121 18.44 22.91 9.17
N GLY A 122 19.40 23.82 9.32
CA GLY A 122 19.16 25.27 9.30
C GLY A 122 18.72 25.84 7.94
N ASN A 123 18.84 25.06 6.87
CA ASN A 123 18.49 25.47 5.51
C ASN A 123 17.08 25.02 5.07
N LEU A 124 16.22 24.63 6.02
CA LEU A 124 14.82 24.30 5.79
C LEU A 124 13.93 25.54 5.99
N PRO A 125 13.50 26.24 4.92
CA PRO A 125 12.85 27.54 5.03
C PRO A 125 11.43 27.45 5.60
N SER A 126 10.76 26.32 5.42
CA SER A 126 9.34 26.13 5.75
C SER A 126 9.11 25.34 7.04
N LEU A 127 10.17 24.93 7.75
CA LEU A 127 10.04 24.03 8.90
C LEU A 127 9.41 24.77 10.09
N GLN A 128 8.26 24.27 10.54
CA GLN A 128 7.46 24.83 11.64
C GLN A 128 7.58 24.00 12.91
N SER A 129 7.67 22.68 12.79
CA SER A 129 7.72 21.77 13.94
C SER A 129 8.89 20.80 13.81
N LEU A 130 9.77 20.82 14.80
CA LEU A 130 10.92 19.92 14.92
C LEU A 130 10.82 19.12 16.22
N ILE A 131 10.53 17.83 16.11
CA ILE A 131 10.34 16.92 17.24
C ILE A 131 11.53 15.96 17.32
N LEU A 132 12.34 16.14 18.36
CA LEU A 132 13.60 15.43 18.61
C LEU A 132 13.56 14.64 19.93
N GLN A 133 12.36 14.46 20.50
CA GLN A 133 12.18 13.81 21.79
C GLN A 133 12.79 12.41 21.82
N ALA A 134 13.31 11.97 22.97
CA ALA A 134 13.84 10.62 23.17
C ALA A 134 14.90 10.23 22.12
N ASN A 135 15.97 11.03 22.06
CA ASN A 135 17.16 10.77 21.25
C ASN A 135 18.43 10.84 22.13
N ASP A 136 19.60 10.57 21.53
CA ASP A 136 20.91 10.62 22.20
C ASP A 136 21.72 11.88 21.82
N LEU A 137 21.04 13.01 21.59
CA LEU A 137 21.69 14.22 21.08
C LEU A 137 22.71 14.76 22.09
N ARG A 138 23.93 14.99 21.62
CA ARG A 138 25.02 15.59 22.42
C ARG A 138 25.13 17.10 22.25
N SER A 139 24.62 17.62 21.14
CA SER A 139 24.63 19.04 20.80
C SER A 139 23.61 19.32 19.72
N LEU A 140 23.07 20.54 19.71
CA LEU A 140 22.33 21.08 18.58
C LEU A 140 23.25 21.97 17.74
N PRO A 141 23.16 21.91 16.40
CA PRO A 141 23.94 22.76 15.51
C PRO A 141 23.56 24.24 15.68
N ALA A 142 24.52 25.14 15.51
CA ALA A 142 24.28 26.58 15.60
C ALA A 142 23.29 27.06 14.51
N GLU A 143 23.26 26.35 13.39
CA GLU A 143 22.42 26.58 12.22
C GLU A 143 20.92 26.41 12.52
N ILE A 144 20.53 25.81 13.65
CA ILE A 144 19.11 25.79 14.07
C ILE A 144 18.53 27.21 14.21
N GLY A 145 19.40 28.21 14.46
CA GLY A 145 19.04 29.63 14.47
C GLY A 145 18.57 30.18 13.12
N ASN A 146 18.87 29.49 12.01
CA ASN A 146 18.49 29.90 10.66
C ASN A 146 17.07 29.47 10.27
N LEU A 147 16.40 28.65 11.10
CA LEU A 147 15.04 28.16 10.86
C LEU A 147 14.00 29.28 11.06
N LYS A 148 13.77 30.07 10.02
CA LYS A 148 12.92 31.29 10.08
C LYS A 148 11.44 31.04 10.37
N SER A 149 10.95 29.82 10.13
CA SER A 149 9.53 29.47 10.26
C SER A 149 9.24 28.58 11.48
N LEU A 150 10.25 28.26 12.29
CA LEU A 150 10.13 27.30 13.38
C LEU A 150 9.25 27.86 14.50
N ARG A 151 8.19 27.13 14.84
CA ARG A 151 7.23 27.44 15.91
C ARG A 151 7.38 26.52 17.11
N THR A 152 7.69 25.25 16.86
CA THR A 152 7.76 24.22 17.90
C THR A 152 9.09 23.48 17.83
N LEU A 153 9.81 23.47 18.96
CA LEU A 153 11.02 22.67 19.15
C LEU A 153 10.84 21.77 20.38
N ASN A 154 10.81 20.46 20.19
CA ASN A 154 10.77 19.50 21.28
C ASN A 154 12.10 18.72 21.36
N ILE A 155 12.81 18.87 22.46
CA ILE A 155 14.10 18.21 22.75
C ILE A 155 14.06 17.41 24.07
N LEU A 156 12.87 17.08 24.55
CA LEU A 156 12.66 16.33 25.79
C LEU A 156 13.34 14.95 25.73
N GLU A 157 13.69 14.37 26.89
CA GLU A 157 14.31 13.03 26.99
C GLU A 157 15.64 12.86 26.22
N ASN A 158 16.39 13.94 25.97
CA ASN A 158 17.77 13.86 25.46
C ASN A 158 18.78 13.88 26.61
N ASN A 159 19.25 12.70 27.02
CA ASN A 159 20.05 12.53 28.25
C ASN A 159 21.40 13.26 28.25
N ASN A 160 21.98 13.52 27.07
CA ASN A 160 23.34 14.04 26.92
C ASN A 160 23.40 15.46 26.34
N LEU A 161 22.24 16.12 26.20
CA LEU A 161 22.17 17.45 25.60
C LEU A 161 22.43 18.51 26.67
N PRO A 162 23.53 19.29 26.59
CA PRO A 162 23.82 20.32 27.58
C PRO A 162 22.84 21.49 27.52
N GLY A 163 22.14 21.67 26.39
CA GLY A 163 21.17 22.74 26.22
C GLY A 163 20.90 23.16 24.79
N VAL A 164 20.26 24.32 24.64
CA VAL A 164 19.95 24.96 23.34
C VAL A 164 21.02 26.00 22.96
N PRO A 165 21.38 26.15 21.69
CA PRO A 165 22.42 27.08 21.28
C PRO A 165 21.93 28.53 21.39
N PRO A 166 22.81 29.51 21.74
CA PRO A 166 22.44 30.93 21.77
C PRO A 166 21.87 31.44 20.45
N THR A 167 22.30 30.85 19.33
CA THR A 167 21.81 31.19 17.99
C THR A 167 20.32 30.99 17.79
N LEU A 168 19.65 30.20 18.64
CA LEU A 168 18.18 30.06 18.64
C LEU A 168 17.47 31.40 18.87
N ALA A 169 18.15 32.41 19.44
CA ALA A 169 17.66 33.78 19.55
C ALA A 169 17.29 34.44 18.21
N HIS A 170 17.84 33.96 17.08
CA HIS A 170 17.53 34.45 15.74
C HIS A 170 16.17 33.95 15.22
N VAL A 171 15.63 32.87 15.81
CA VAL A 171 14.30 32.34 15.45
C VAL A 171 13.22 33.22 16.09
N ARG A 172 12.59 34.07 15.29
CA ARG A 172 11.57 35.02 15.77
C ARG A 172 10.16 34.43 15.88
N THR A 173 9.95 33.25 15.30
CA THR A 173 8.64 32.59 15.18
C THR A 173 8.37 31.54 16.26
N LEU A 174 9.34 31.31 17.17
CA LEU A 174 9.31 30.20 18.10
C LEU A 174 8.28 30.43 19.21
N GLU A 175 7.23 29.63 19.22
CA GLU A 175 6.11 29.69 20.17
C GLU A 175 6.32 28.75 21.35
N THR A 176 6.83 27.54 21.08
CA THR A 176 6.96 26.47 22.06
C THR A 176 8.34 25.82 22.02
N ILE A 177 9.04 25.82 23.15
CA ILE A 177 10.23 25.00 23.37
C ILE A 177 9.93 24.04 24.52
N ILE A 178 10.08 22.75 24.26
CA ILE A 178 9.93 21.70 25.28
C ILE A 178 11.33 21.14 25.55
N LEU A 179 11.80 21.26 26.79
CA LEU A 179 13.12 20.82 27.23
C LEU A 179 13.06 20.30 28.67
N ASP A 180 14.01 19.43 29.03
CA ASP A 180 14.12 18.88 30.38
C ASP A 180 14.85 19.89 31.31
N VAL A 181 14.08 20.56 32.16
CA VAL A 181 14.55 21.62 33.07
C VAL A 181 15.68 21.13 33.98
N ASP A 182 15.68 19.85 34.34
CA ASP A 182 16.63 19.33 35.31
C ASP A 182 17.97 18.92 34.73
N ARG A 183 18.01 18.67 33.42
CA ARG A 183 19.19 18.15 32.71
C ARG A 183 19.92 19.20 31.89
N VAL A 184 19.21 20.23 31.46
CA VAL A 184 19.76 21.30 30.64
C VAL A 184 20.59 22.26 31.50
N SER A 185 21.85 22.46 31.11
CA SER A 185 22.75 23.44 31.73
C SER A 185 22.56 24.85 31.18
N PHE A 186 22.08 24.96 29.94
CA PHE A 186 21.87 26.23 29.25
C PHE A 186 20.57 26.19 28.42
N PRO A 187 19.54 26.97 28.76
CA PRO A 187 19.48 28.06 29.74
C PRO A 187 19.43 27.59 31.21
N PRO A 188 19.72 28.48 32.19
CA PRO A 188 19.66 28.16 33.62
C PRO A 188 18.29 27.64 34.04
N LYS A 189 18.26 26.78 35.09
CA LYS A 189 17.03 26.15 35.58
C LYS A 189 15.91 27.15 35.89
N ASP A 190 16.27 28.29 36.50
CA ASP A 190 15.32 29.36 36.85
C ASP A 190 14.57 29.86 35.60
N VAL A 191 15.30 30.13 34.52
CA VAL A 191 14.75 30.60 33.25
C VAL A 191 13.95 29.51 32.54
N SER A 192 14.44 28.27 32.58
CA SER A 192 13.80 27.11 31.96
C SER A 192 12.43 26.82 32.58
N SER A 193 12.25 27.08 33.87
CA SER A 193 11.00 26.85 34.60
C SER A 193 9.90 27.88 34.30
N GLU A 194 10.27 29.10 33.89
CA GLU A 194 9.34 30.19 33.57
C GLU A 194 8.69 30.05 32.18
N GLY A 195 9.15 29.09 31.38
CA GLY A 195 8.59 28.76 30.06
C GLY A 195 9.27 29.41 28.86
N THR A 196 8.74 29.13 27.66
CA THR A 196 9.37 29.45 26.37
C THR A 196 9.76 30.92 26.20
N ALA A 197 8.89 31.85 26.64
CA ALA A 197 9.12 33.28 26.47
C ALA A 197 10.31 33.79 27.31
N SER A 198 10.50 33.25 28.52
CA SER A 198 11.65 33.60 29.36
C SER A 198 12.94 33.02 28.81
N ILE A 199 12.90 31.78 28.32
CA ILE A 199 14.03 31.15 27.60
C ILE A 199 14.47 32.02 26.42
N MET A 200 13.52 32.42 25.57
CA MET A 200 13.85 33.25 24.40
C MET A 200 14.36 34.64 24.79
N LYS A 201 13.78 35.29 25.81
CA LYS A 201 14.31 36.57 26.33
C LYS A 201 15.76 36.43 26.84
N TYR A 202 16.06 35.34 27.55
CA TYR A 202 17.40 35.07 28.04
C TYR A 202 18.39 34.85 26.88
N LEU A 203 18.03 34.03 25.89
CA LEU A 203 18.86 33.78 24.71
C LEU A 203 19.11 35.07 23.89
N CYS A 204 18.07 35.91 23.74
CA CYS A 204 18.18 37.23 23.13
C CYS A 204 19.13 38.15 23.93
N LYS A 205 19.02 38.19 25.25
CA LYS A 205 19.92 38.96 26.13
C LYS A 205 21.38 38.51 26.01
N VAL A 206 21.63 37.21 26.03
CA VAL A 206 22.99 36.62 25.89
C VAL A 206 23.57 36.91 24.51
N SER A 207 22.73 36.93 23.48
CA SER A 207 23.16 37.17 22.09
C SER A 207 23.21 38.64 21.69
N GLY A 208 22.81 39.57 22.57
CA GLY A 208 22.77 41.02 22.28
C GLY A 208 21.66 41.44 21.31
N ILE A 209 20.56 40.67 21.23
CA ILE A 209 19.47 40.86 20.28
C ILE A 209 18.20 41.29 21.05
N GLU A 210 17.43 42.25 20.52
CA GLU A 210 16.14 42.62 21.10
C GLU A 210 15.12 41.48 20.97
N TYR A 211 14.43 41.10 22.03
CA TYR A 211 13.39 40.05 21.99
C TYR A 211 12.10 40.59 21.34
N VAL A 212 11.64 39.88 20.30
CA VAL A 212 10.37 40.17 19.62
C VAL A 212 9.44 38.96 19.80
N PRO A 213 8.24 39.13 20.37
CA PRO A 213 7.27 38.04 20.52
C PRO A 213 6.82 37.48 19.16
N PRO A 214 6.55 36.17 19.05
CA PRO A 214 6.08 35.54 17.81
C PRO A 214 4.83 36.21 17.22
N SER A 215 3.91 36.68 18.07
CA SER A 215 2.68 37.38 17.67
C SER A 215 2.88 38.69 16.91
N LYS A 216 4.09 39.28 16.95
CA LYS A 216 4.45 40.47 16.16
C LYS A 216 5.20 40.14 14.87
N HIS A 217 5.63 38.89 14.69
CA HIS A 217 6.30 38.44 13.49
C HIS A 217 5.30 37.68 12.61
N LEU A 218 4.60 38.42 11.75
CA LEU A 218 3.76 37.83 10.71
C LEU A 218 4.69 37.09 9.73
N LEU A 219 4.58 35.76 9.71
CA LEU A 219 5.11 34.96 8.62
C LEU A 219 4.35 35.35 7.35
N ASN A 220 5.05 35.88 6.34
CA ASN A 220 4.52 35.98 4.98
C ASN A 220 4.46 34.58 4.38
N VAL A 221 3.49 33.77 4.79
CA VAL A 221 3.17 32.51 4.13
C VAL A 221 1.66 32.49 3.93
N LEU A 222 1.29 32.70 2.67
CA LEU A 222 -0.05 32.78 2.08
C LEU A 222 -0.68 34.18 2.06
N ASP A 223 -0.16 35.04 1.18
CA ASP A 223 -0.99 35.88 0.31
C ASP A 223 -0.24 36.15 -1.01
N PRO A 224 -0.84 35.89 -2.18
CA PRO A 224 -0.37 36.47 -3.42
C PRO A 224 -0.84 37.93 -3.47
N VAL A 225 0.10 38.86 -3.32
CA VAL A 225 0.06 40.25 -3.84
C VAL A 225 -1.12 41.12 -3.35
N GLY A 226 -0.83 42.13 -2.52
CA GLY A 226 -1.57 43.41 -2.57
C GLY A 226 -1.89 44.10 -1.24
N ASN A 227 -1.09 45.12 -0.91
CA ASN A 227 -1.43 46.37 -0.20
C ASN A 227 -2.34 46.36 1.05
N GLY A 228 -1.71 46.63 2.20
CA GLY A 228 -1.75 47.98 2.78
C GLY A 228 -2.94 48.40 3.66
N THR A 229 -2.58 48.75 4.90
CA THR A 229 -3.21 49.74 5.81
C THR A 229 -4.49 49.38 6.59
N ALA A 230 -4.31 49.18 7.90
CA ALA A 230 -5.24 49.61 8.95
C ALA A 230 -4.92 51.10 9.30
N PRO A 231 -5.80 51.91 9.94
CA PRO A 231 -6.40 51.58 11.24
C PRO A 231 -7.83 52.11 11.55
N ASN A 232 -8.50 51.39 12.48
CA ASN A 232 -9.48 51.80 13.49
C ASN A 232 -10.46 52.97 13.25
N LYS A 233 -11.77 52.67 13.31
CA LYS A 233 -12.76 53.40 14.13
C LYS A 233 -14.03 52.57 14.31
N ARG A 234 -14.36 52.21 15.56
CA ARG A 234 -15.69 51.73 15.95
C ARG A 234 -16.65 52.92 15.92
N LEU A 235 -17.74 52.80 15.17
CA LEU A 235 -18.91 53.68 15.18
C LEU A 235 -20.15 52.78 15.24
N ASP A 236 -21.17 53.29 15.92
CA ASP A 236 -22.42 52.63 16.28
C ASP A 236 -23.24 52.13 15.07
N PRO A 237 -24.14 51.14 15.27
CA PRO A 237 -24.59 50.29 14.18
C PRO A 237 -25.55 51.01 13.24
N THR A 238 -25.25 50.91 11.95
CA THR A 238 -26.04 51.49 10.85
C THR A 238 -26.97 50.41 10.27
N PRO A 239 -28.01 50.77 9.49
CA PRO A 239 -28.90 49.79 8.83
C PRO A 239 -28.19 48.75 7.95
N VAL A 240 -26.90 48.98 7.63
CA VAL A 240 -26.01 48.04 6.97
C VAL A 240 -25.67 46.84 7.85
N ASP A 241 -25.58 47.01 9.18
CA ASP A 241 -25.25 45.94 10.13
C ASP A 241 -26.39 44.90 10.26
N GLN A 242 -27.64 45.30 10.05
CA GLN A 242 -28.78 44.37 9.97
C GLN A 242 -28.79 43.57 8.67
N LEU A 243 -28.36 44.17 7.56
CA LEU A 243 -28.20 43.47 6.28
C LEU A 243 -27.04 42.48 6.35
N VAL A 244 -25.91 42.89 6.94
CA VAL A 244 -24.73 42.06 7.19
C VAL A 244 -25.08 40.89 8.11
N ALA A 245 -25.82 41.12 9.20
CA ALA A 245 -26.29 40.06 10.09
C ALA A 245 -27.22 39.05 9.39
N ASN A 246 -28.12 39.53 8.52
CA ASN A 246 -28.99 38.64 7.73
C ASN A 246 -28.20 37.84 6.69
N THR A 247 -27.22 38.46 6.01
CA THR A 247 -26.34 37.73 5.08
C THR A 247 -25.42 36.74 5.81
N LEU A 248 -24.97 37.06 7.03
CA LEU A 248 -24.19 36.15 7.87
C LEU A 248 -25.02 34.93 8.29
N SER A 249 -26.26 35.18 8.73
CA SER A 249 -27.22 34.13 9.10
C SER A 249 -27.58 33.24 7.91
N GLN A 250 -27.75 33.79 6.71
CA GLN A 250 -27.95 33.02 5.48
C GLN A 250 -26.71 32.18 5.13
N HIS A 251 -25.49 32.73 5.26
CA HIS A 251 -24.26 31.98 5.05
C HIS A 251 -24.04 30.89 6.11
N GLU A 252 -24.40 31.13 7.37
CA GLU A 252 -24.35 30.14 8.44
C GLU A 252 -25.36 29.01 8.19
N ALA A 253 -26.58 29.33 7.76
CA ALA A 253 -27.60 28.35 7.41
C ALA A 253 -27.20 27.53 6.17
N GLU A 254 -26.60 28.16 5.16
CA GLU A 254 -26.12 27.48 3.95
C GLU A 254 -24.90 26.60 4.25
N LYS A 255 -24.01 27.05 5.15
CA LYS A 255 -22.89 26.24 5.65
C LYS A 255 -23.36 25.03 6.45
N GLU A 256 -24.37 25.19 7.31
CA GLU A 256 -24.95 24.05 8.05
C GLU A 256 -25.66 23.08 7.10
N LYS A 257 -26.35 23.58 6.07
CA LYS A 257 -26.95 22.75 5.02
C LYS A 257 -25.89 21.94 4.25
N ARG A 258 -24.76 22.55 3.89
CA ARG A 258 -23.63 21.83 3.26
C ARG A 258 -23.01 20.81 4.22
N ARG A 259 -22.93 21.12 5.51
CA ARG A 259 -22.43 20.18 6.53
C ARG A 259 -23.35 18.96 6.66
N GLN A 260 -24.66 19.16 6.65
CA GLN A 260 -25.65 18.08 6.64
C GLN A 260 -25.56 17.23 5.37
N GLN A 261 -25.41 17.87 4.20
CA GLN A 261 -25.22 17.15 2.94
C GLN A 261 -23.92 16.32 2.94
N MET A 262 -22.83 16.83 3.50
CA MET A 262 -21.58 16.07 3.64
C MET A 262 -21.75 14.84 4.52
N ILE A 263 -22.46 14.97 5.65
CA ILE A 263 -22.76 13.85 6.54
C ILE A 263 -23.63 12.80 5.84
N GLU A 264 -24.61 13.22 5.04
CA GLU A 264 -25.46 12.30 4.27
C GLU A 264 -24.64 11.55 3.20
N ILE A 265 -23.71 12.24 2.53
CA ILE A 265 -22.80 11.62 1.55
C ILE A 265 -21.85 10.63 2.25
N GLU A 266 -21.24 11.00 3.37
CA GLU A 266 -20.39 10.10 4.16
C GLU A 266 -21.15 8.86 4.62
N LYS A 267 -22.40 9.03 5.04
CA LYS A 267 -23.28 7.92 5.42
C LYS A 267 -23.55 7.00 4.23
N HIS A 268 -23.86 7.56 3.05
CA HIS A 268 -24.07 6.77 1.84
C HIS A 268 -22.81 6.01 1.39
N ILE A 269 -21.64 6.66 1.44
CA ILE A 269 -20.36 6.02 1.16
C ILE A 269 -20.16 4.84 2.11
N HIS A 270 -20.35 5.06 3.42
CA HIS A 270 -20.20 4.01 4.41
C HIS A 270 -21.18 2.84 4.20
N GLU A 271 -22.45 3.12 3.88
CA GLU A 271 -23.44 2.08 3.53
C GLU A 271 -22.97 1.25 2.33
N THR A 272 -22.49 1.89 1.26
CA THR A 272 -21.98 1.16 0.09
C THR A 272 -20.71 0.35 0.38
N GLU A 273 -19.82 0.85 1.24
CA GLU A 273 -18.62 0.13 1.67
C GLU A 273 -18.98 -1.13 2.46
N VAL A 274 -19.96 -1.03 3.37
CA VAL A 274 -20.45 -2.18 4.14
C VAL A 274 -21.11 -3.21 3.22
N GLU A 275 -21.93 -2.79 2.26
CA GLU A 275 -22.51 -3.70 1.27
C GLU A 275 -21.44 -4.43 0.44
N GLN A 276 -20.42 -3.69 -0.02
CA GLN A 276 -19.30 -4.29 -0.76
C GLN A 276 -18.50 -5.27 0.10
N GLN A 277 -18.27 -4.98 1.38
CA GLN A 277 -17.61 -5.90 2.30
C GLN A 277 -18.41 -7.18 2.50
N VAL A 278 -19.73 -7.09 2.66
CA VAL A 278 -20.62 -8.25 2.80
C VAL A 278 -20.56 -9.13 1.55
N LEU A 279 -20.62 -8.52 0.35
CA LEU A 279 -20.51 -9.25 -0.92
C LEU A 279 -19.14 -9.92 -1.07
N ALA A 280 -18.05 -9.25 -0.68
CA ALA A 280 -16.71 -9.81 -0.73
C ALA A 280 -16.54 -11.01 0.21
N VAL A 281 -17.11 -10.94 1.43
CA VAL A 281 -17.10 -12.07 2.38
C VAL A 281 -17.91 -13.25 1.82
N ALA A 282 -19.08 -12.98 1.22
CA ALA A 282 -19.91 -14.03 0.61
C ALA A 282 -19.19 -14.70 -0.58
N ALA A 283 -18.54 -13.93 -1.46
CA ALA A 283 -17.75 -14.44 -2.58
C ALA A 283 -16.56 -15.28 -2.09
N ASN A 284 -15.83 -14.80 -1.06
CA ASN A 284 -14.73 -15.56 -0.47
C ASN A 284 -15.23 -16.88 0.14
N LYS A 285 -16.40 -16.90 0.78
CA LYS A 285 -17.00 -18.12 1.32
C LYS A 285 -17.32 -19.13 0.21
N GLN A 286 -17.89 -18.67 -0.90
CA GLN A 286 -18.15 -19.53 -2.07
C GLN A 286 -16.87 -20.09 -2.68
N HIS A 287 -15.82 -19.26 -2.77
CA HIS A 287 -14.53 -19.71 -3.28
C HIS A 287 -13.89 -20.77 -2.37
N ILE A 288 -13.96 -20.62 -1.05
CA ILE A 288 -13.48 -21.63 -0.09
C ILE A 288 -14.26 -22.94 -0.25
N ASP A 289 -15.59 -22.89 -0.33
CA ASP A 289 -16.44 -24.08 -0.52
C ASP A 289 -16.11 -24.82 -1.83
N LEU A 290 -15.89 -24.08 -2.91
CA LEU A 290 -15.50 -24.66 -4.20
C LEU A 290 -14.10 -25.30 -4.13
N MET A 291 -13.14 -24.65 -3.47
CA MET A 291 -11.81 -25.20 -3.28
C MET A 291 -11.82 -26.48 -2.45
N ASP A 292 -12.66 -26.56 -1.42
CA ASP A 292 -12.79 -27.77 -0.61
C ASP A 292 -13.46 -28.91 -1.38
N ARG A 293 -14.46 -28.61 -2.23
CA ARG A 293 -15.04 -29.61 -3.14
C ARG A 293 -14.02 -30.16 -4.15
N ILE A 294 -13.17 -29.30 -4.70
CA ILE A 294 -12.10 -29.71 -5.62
C ILE A 294 -11.13 -30.65 -4.89
N ARG A 295 -10.69 -30.30 -3.68
CA ARG A 295 -9.79 -31.16 -2.88
C ARG A 295 -10.38 -32.55 -2.60
N VAL A 296 -11.67 -32.62 -2.29
CA VAL A 296 -12.35 -33.91 -2.07
C VAL A 296 -12.39 -34.72 -3.36
N ALA A 297 -12.74 -34.10 -4.49
CA ALA A 297 -12.76 -34.79 -5.79
C ALA A 297 -11.37 -35.26 -6.24
N GLU A 298 -10.32 -34.48 -5.98
CA GLU A 298 -8.92 -34.87 -6.23
C GLU A 298 -8.53 -36.10 -5.40
N ALA A 299 -8.86 -36.13 -4.11
CA ALA A 299 -8.59 -37.27 -3.25
C ALA A 299 -9.34 -38.54 -3.70
N GLU A 300 -10.61 -38.41 -4.11
CA GLU A 300 -11.39 -39.54 -4.66
C GLU A 300 -10.76 -40.08 -5.96
N MET A 301 -10.23 -39.20 -6.81
CA MET A 301 -9.56 -39.60 -8.06
C MET A 301 -8.22 -40.31 -7.80
N ASP A 302 -7.46 -39.87 -6.79
CA ASP A 302 -6.23 -40.52 -6.35
C ASP A 302 -6.51 -41.94 -5.78
N ASP A 303 -7.58 -42.09 -5.00
CA ASP A 303 -7.99 -43.40 -4.48
C ASP A 303 -8.42 -44.36 -5.62
N LEU A 304 -9.17 -43.85 -6.61
CA LEU A 304 -9.59 -44.63 -7.78
C LEU A 304 -8.39 -45.07 -8.64
N THR A 305 -7.42 -44.18 -8.85
CA THR A 305 -6.21 -44.51 -9.62
C THR A 305 -5.35 -45.53 -8.88
N LEU A 306 -5.19 -45.41 -7.56
CA LEU A 306 -4.50 -46.41 -6.75
C LEU A 306 -5.20 -47.77 -6.81
N TRP A 307 -6.53 -47.80 -6.69
CA TRP A 307 -7.31 -49.03 -6.79
C TRP A 307 -7.16 -49.69 -8.16
N GLN A 308 -7.23 -48.91 -9.25
CA GLN A 308 -7.05 -49.40 -10.61
C GLN A 308 -5.64 -49.99 -10.81
N GLN A 309 -4.61 -49.33 -10.27
CA GLN A 309 -3.24 -49.82 -10.35
C GLN A 309 -3.04 -51.14 -9.60
N GLN A 310 -3.64 -51.29 -8.42
CA GLN A 310 -3.63 -52.56 -7.69
C GLN A 310 -4.31 -53.70 -8.46
N GLN A 311 -5.43 -53.43 -9.15
CA GLN A 311 -6.08 -54.45 -9.98
C GLN A 311 -5.19 -54.88 -11.15
N GLN A 312 -4.55 -53.91 -11.82
CA GLN A 312 -3.60 -54.20 -12.90
C GLN A 312 -2.40 -55.02 -12.41
N ASP A 313 -1.87 -54.74 -11.22
CA ASP A 313 -0.76 -55.51 -10.65
C ASP A 313 -1.17 -56.96 -10.31
N ILE A 314 -2.40 -57.17 -9.82
CA ILE A 314 -2.95 -58.52 -9.58
C ILE A 314 -3.10 -59.29 -10.89
N GLU A 315 -3.66 -58.66 -11.93
CA GLU A 315 -3.79 -59.30 -13.25
C GLU A 315 -2.43 -59.62 -13.86
N ARG A 316 -1.47 -58.70 -13.74
CA ARG A 316 -0.09 -58.91 -14.20
C ARG A 316 0.57 -60.08 -13.47
N GLN A 317 0.39 -60.21 -12.16
CA GLN A 317 0.91 -61.35 -11.40
C GLN A 317 0.29 -62.68 -11.85
N LYS A 318 -1.02 -62.71 -12.12
CA LYS A 318 -1.70 -63.90 -12.66
C LYS A 318 -1.17 -64.27 -14.04
N LEU A 319 -0.92 -63.29 -14.92
CA LEU A 319 -0.37 -63.55 -16.24
C LEU A 319 1.05 -64.11 -16.14
N VAL A 320 1.89 -63.54 -15.29
CA VAL A 320 3.27 -64.01 -15.07
C VAL A 320 3.28 -65.44 -14.53
N SER A 321 2.39 -65.79 -13.60
CA SER A 321 2.32 -67.16 -13.08
C SER A 321 1.80 -68.16 -14.12
N ALA A 322 0.83 -67.77 -14.95
CA ALA A 322 0.36 -68.59 -16.06
C ALA A 322 1.47 -68.83 -17.10
N MET A 323 2.23 -67.79 -17.46
CA MET A 323 3.38 -67.91 -18.36
C MET A 323 4.46 -68.83 -17.78
N ALA A 324 4.76 -68.75 -16.49
CA ALA A 324 5.74 -69.63 -15.85
C ALA A 324 5.31 -71.11 -15.85
N ALA A 325 3.99 -71.37 -15.69
CA ALA A 325 3.45 -72.73 -15.78
C ALA A 325 3.50 -73.28 -17.21
N ASP A 326 3.21 -72.45 -18.21
CA ASP A 326 3.32 -72.81 -19.62
C ASP A 326 4.79 -73.05 -20.02
N GLU A 327 5.73 -72.24 -19.51
CA GLU A 327 7.18 -72.45 -19.68
C GLU A 327 7.63 -73.80 -19.09
N GLN A 328 7.08 -74.22 -17.95
CA GLN A 328 7.37 -75.55 -17.40
C GLN A 328 6.80 -76.68 -18.27
N LEU A 329 5.55 -76.56 -18.71
CA LEU A 329 4.92 -77.56 -19.58
C LEU A 329 5.65 -77.70 -20.92
N THR A 330 6.08 -76.57 -21.51
CA THR A 330 6.88 -76.56 -22.73
C THR A 330 8.26 -77.19 -22.52
N ASN A 331 8.93 -76.91 -21.40
CA ASN A 331 10.18 -77.59 -21.05
C ASN A 331 9.99 -79.11 -20.89
N ASP A 332 8.93 -79.56 -20.22
CA ASP A 332 8.62 -80.98 -20.03
C ASP A 332 8.33 -81.67 -21.38
N THR A 333 7.53 -81.05 -22.25
CA THR A 333 7.25 -81.59 -23.59
C THR A 333 8.49 -81.64 -24.47
N VAL A 334 9.37 -80.62 -24.44
CA VAL A 334 10.67 -80.65 -25.14
C VAL A 334 11.52 -81.81 -24.65
N THR A 335 11.57 -82.09 -23.34
CA THR A 335 12.32 -83.25 -22.82
C THR A 335 11.72 -84.59 -23.26
N MET A 336 10.39 -84.73 -23.35
CA MET A 336 9.74 -85.93 -23.89
C MET A 336 10.01 -86.13 -25.38
N ILE A 337 10.02 -85.05 -26.17
CA ILE A 337 10.28 -85.11 -27.62
C ILE A 337 11.71 -85.57 -27.88
N LEU A 338 12.70 -85.04 -27.13
CA LEU A 338 14.10 -85.44 -27.20
C LEU A 338 14.32 -86.95 -26.92
N GLN A 339 13.38 -87.61 -26.23
CA GLN A 339 13.43 -89.05 -25.93
C GLN A 339 12.71 -89.94 -26.96
N SER A 340 12.01 -89.37 -27.94
CA SER A 340 11.16 -90.13 -28.88
C SER A 340 11.77 -90.27 -30.28
N GLN A 341 11.59 -91.43 -30.94
CA GLN A 341 12.06 -91.69 -32.32
C GLN A 341 11.19 -91.05 -33.43
N LYS A 342 10.27 -90.13 -33.09
CA LYS A 342 9.30 -89.51 -34.03
C LYS A 342 9.43 -87.97 -34.10
N ALA A 343 10.62 -87.44 -33.83
CA ALA A 343 10.86 -86.00 -33.72
C ALA A 343 10.46 -85.19 -34.97
N GLU A 344 10.61 -85.74 -36.17
CA GLU A 344 10.42 -85.01 -37.44
C GLU A 344 8.94 -84.68 -37.74
N MET A 345 8.01 -85.60 -37.47
CA MET A 345 6.56 -85.34 -37.63
C MET A 345 6.02 -84.34 -36.59
N ILE A 346 6.57 -84.37 -35.37
CA ILE A 346 6.14 -83.46 -34.30
C ILE A 346 6.64 -82.04 -34.58
N LEU A 347 7.85 -81.90 -35.13
CA LEU A 347 8.41 -80.61 -35.51
C LEU A 347 7.57 -79.90 -36.58
N ASP A 348 7.10 -80.64 -37.60
CA ASP A 348 6.25 -80.09 -38.67
C ASP A 348 4.88 -79.63 -38.15
N GLU A 349 4.26 -80.37 -37.22
CA GLU A 349 3.00 -79.93 -36.61
C GLU A 349 3.20 -78.75 -35.65
N MET A 350 4.30 -78.70 -34.89
CA MET A 350 4.66 -77.54 -34.07
C MET A 350 4.93 -76.30 -34.90
N GLU A 351 5.56 -76.43 -36.07
CA GLU A 351 5.79 -75.30 -36.98
C GLU A 351 4.47 -74.80 -37.59
N LYS A 352 3.54 -75.70 -37.93
CA LYS A 352 2.18 -75.32 -38.34
C LYS A 352 1.41 -74.60 -37.23
N GLU A 353 1.46 -75.09 -35.99
CA GLU A 353 0.87 -74.42 -34.83
C GLU A 353 1.53 -73.07 -34.55
N ARG A 354 2.85 -72.95 -34.66
CA ARG A 354 3.57 -71.67 -34.54
C ARG A 354 3.09 -70.67 -35.60
N MET A 355 2.94 -71.12 -36.85
CA MET A 355 2.43 -70.27 -37.93
C MET A 355 0.98 -69.83 -37.70
N ARG A 356 0.12 -70.72 -37.19
CA ARG A 356 -1.28 -70.39 -36.83
C ARG A 356 -1.35 -69.37 -35.70
N THR A 357 -0.57 -69.58 -34.63
CA THR A 357 -0.52 -68.68 -33.48
C THR A 357 0.06 -67.32 -33.86
N GLU A 358 1.11 -67.26 -34.67
CA GLU A 358 1.69 -66.00 -35.15
C GLU A 358 0.69 -65.21 -36.02
N GLN A 359 -0.08 -65.89 -36.88
CA GLN A 359 -1.16 -65.26 -37.65
C GLN A 359 -2.27 -64.72 -36.73
N LEU A 360 -2.67 -65.49 -35.73
CA LEU A 360 -3.69 -65.06 -34.76
C LEU A 360 -3.22 -63.85 -33.94
N ILE A 361 -1.95 -63.82 -33.54
CA ILE A 361 -1.33 -62.67 -32.85
C ILE A 361 -1.34 -61.43 -33.75
N LYS A 362 -1.02 -61.57 -35.04
CA LYS A 362 -1.07 -60.43 -35.98
C LYS A 362 -2.49 -59.88 -36.13
N VAL A 363 -3.49 -60.74 -36.31
CA VAL A 363 -4.91 -60.31 -36.42
C VAL A 363 -5.37 -59.62 -35.13
N THR A 364 -5.09 -60.21 -33.97
CA THR A 364 -5.49 -59.62 -32.69
C THR A 364 -4.75 -58.31 -32.39
N GLN A 365 -3.48 -58.17 -32.78
CA GLN A 365 -2.74 -56.91 -32.71
C GLN A 365 -3.33 -55.84 -33.62
N GLU A 366 -3.65 -56.17 -34.87
CA GLU A 366 -4.28 -55.24 -35.82
C GLU A 366 -5.66 -54.78 -35.34
N GLU A 367 -6.47 -55.69 -34.80
CA GLU A 367 -7.77 -55.37 -34.19
C GLU A 367 -7.62 -54.50 -32.95
N ALA A 368 -6.68 -54.82 -32.06
CA ALA A 368 -6.40 -54.02 -30.86
C ALA A 368 -5.89 -52.61 -31.21
N GLU A 369 -5.01 -52.48 -32.21
CA GLU A 369 -4.57 -51.18 -32.71
C GLU A 369 -5.71 -50.37 -33.31
N LYS A 370 -6.61 -51.02 -34.06
CA LYS A 370 -7.79 -50.36 -34.63
C LYS A 370 -8.73 -49.84 -33.54
N LEU A 371 -9.05 -50.68 -32.55
CA LEU A 371 -9.87 -50.30 -31.39
C LEU A 371 -9.23 -49.14 -30.61
N ARG A 372 -7.92 -49.19 -30.37
CA ARG A 372 -7.20 -48.11 -29.69
C ARG A 372 -7.23 -46.81 -30.49
N LYS A 373 -7.11 -46.87 -31.83
CA LYS A 373 -7.24 -45.68 -32.70
C LYS A 373 -8.65 -45.10 -32.63
N GLU A 374 -9.68 -45.94 -32.66
CA GLU A 374 -11.08 -45.50 -32.53
C GLU A 374 -11.36 -44.85 -31.16
N GLU A 375 -10.85 -45.44 -30.07
CA GLU A 375 -11.00 -44.90 -28.72
C GLU A 375 -10.27 -43.55 -28.57
N VAL A 376 -9.04 -43.45 -29.09
CA VAL A 376 -8.27 -42.20 -29.11
C VAL A 376 -9.03 -41.13 -29.90
N LEU A 377 -9.53 -41.44 -31.10
CA LEU A 377 -10.30 -40.49 -31.91
C LEU A 377 -11.58 -40.03 -31.18
N ALA A 378 -12.29 -40.95 -30.53
CA ALA A 378 -13.48 -40.62 -29.74
C ALA A 378 -13.15 -39.76 -28.51
N SER A 379 -12.01 -39.98 -27.87
CA SER A 379 -11.53 -39.15 -26.77
C SER A 379 -11.13 -37.74 -27.24
N MET A 380 -10.45 -37.64 -28.38
CA MET A 380 -10.07 -36.37 -29.00
C MET A 380 -11.30 -35.56 -29.43
N ALA A 381 -12.32 -36.22 -29.99
CA ALA A 381 -13.58 -35.58 -30.35
C ALA A 381 -14.29 -34.98 -29.12
N ARG A 382 -14.40 -35.74 -28.02
CA ARG A 382 -14.95 -35.25 -26.75
C ARG A 382 -14.17 -34.08 -26.18
N LEU A 383 -12.84 -34.10 -26.29
CA LEU A 383 -11.98 -33.02 -25.81
C LEU A 383 -12.15 -31.74 -26.65
N LEU A 384 -12.25 -31.86 -27.97
CA LEU A 384 -12.51 -30.72 -28.86
C LEU A 384 -13.89 -30.09 -28.58
N GLU A 385 -14.92 -30.90 -28.35
CA GLU A 385 -16.25 -30.41 -27.98
C GLU A 385 -16.24 -29.69 -26.63
N SER A 386 -15.53 -30.25 -25.64
CA SER A 386 -15.33 -29.60 -24.34
C SER A 386 -14.59 -28.26 -24.48
N GLN A 387 -13.50 -28.22 -25.24
CA GLN A 387 -12.76 -26.97 -25.51
C GLN A 387 -13.59 -25.92 -26.23
N GLU A 388 -14.44 -26.33 -27.18
CA GLU A 388 -15.32 -25.41 -27.88
C GLU A 388 -16.38 -24.83 -26.92
N SER A 389 -16.97 -25.66 -26.06
CA SER A 389 -17.93 -25.20 -25.05
C SER A 389 -17.31 -24.21 -24.06
N GLN A 390 -16.08 -24.48 -23.58
CA GLN A 390 -15.32 -23.56 -22.73
C GLN A 390 -15.01 -22.26 -23.46
N SER A 391 -14.57 -22.34 -24.71
CA SER A 391 -14.28 -21.14 -25.53
C SER A 391 -15.52 -20.29 -25.76
N ARG A 392 -16.70 -20.92 -25.95
CA ARG A 392 -17.98 -20.20 -26.03
C ARG A 392 -18.30 -19.48 -24.72
N LEU A 393 -18.14 -20.16 -23.59
CA LEU A 393 -18.40 -19.57 -22.26
C LEU A 393 -17.48 -18.39 -21.96
N ILE A 394 -16.18 -18.51 -22.28
CA ILE A 394 -15.21 -17.40 -22.13
C ILE A 394 -15.62 -16.21 -23.00
N ARG A 395 -15.98 -16.43 -24.27
CA ARG A 395 -16.44 -15.36 -25.15
C ARG A 395 -17.73 -14.69 -24.67
N GLU A 396 -18.63 -15.43 -24.03
CA GLU A 396 -19.84 -14.86 -23.43
C GLU A 396 -19.52 -14.03 -22.20
N TYR A 397 -18.64 -14.53 -21.32
CA TYR A 397 -18.15 -13.79 -20.16
C TYR A 397 -17.43 -12.49 -20.55
N GLU A 398 -16.55 -12.54 -21.55
CA GLU A 398 -15.87 -11.35 -22.05
C GLU A 398 -16.87 -10.35 -22.64
N ARG A 399 -17.89 -10.83 -23.37
CA ARG A 399 -18.97 -9.98 -23.91
C ARG A 399 -19.77 -9.31 -22.80
N THR A 400 -20.16 -10.02 -21.76
CA THR A 400 -20.90 -9.42 -20.63
C THR A 400 -20.04 -8.45 -19.84
N ARG A 401 -18.75 -8.77 -19.62
CA ARG A 401 -17.80 -7.86 -18.97
C ARG A 401 -17.59 -6.58 -19.78
N LEU A 402 -17.42 -6.67 -21.10
CA LEU A 402 -17.30 -5.51 -21.98
C LEU A 402 -18.58 -4.65 -21.99
N ARG A 403 -19.76 -5.28 -22.01
CA ARG A 403 -21.04 -4.56 -21.94
C ARG A 403 -21.20 -3.81 -20.63
N THR A 404 -20.94 -4.45 -19.50
CA THR A 404 -21.05 -3.84 -18.16
C THR A 404 -20.05 -2.70 -18.00
N ALA A 405 -18.79 -2.88 -18.43
CA ALA A 405 -17.80 -1.81 -18.43
C ALA A 405 -18.20 -0.62 -19.32
N SER A 406 -18.71 -0.89 -20.52
CA SER A 406 -19.20 0.16 -21.42
C SER A 406 -20.40 0.90 -20.85
N GLN A 407 -21.29 0.19 -20.14
CA GLN A 407 -22.45 0.80 -19.49
C GLN A 407 -22.01 1.70 -18.33
N ALA A 408 -21.13 1.22 -17.44
CA ALA A 408 -20.59 2.02 -16.35
C ALA A 408 -19.83 3.26 -16.84
N MET A 409 -19.06 3.13 -17.94
CA MET A 409 -18.40 4.28 -18.57
C MET A 409 -19.41 5.29 -19.11
N ASN A 410 -20.50 4.82 -19.73
CA ASN A 410 -21.55 5.70 -20.23
C ASN A 410 -22.30 6.41 -19.09
N GLU A 411 -22.59 5.71 -18.00
CA GLU A 411 -23.20 6.27 -16.79
C GLU A 411 -22.29 7.31 -16.12
N SER A 412 -20.97 7.08 -16.10
CA SER A 412 -19.98 8.06 -15.63
C SER A 412 -19.95 9.31 -16.51
N VAL A 413 -19.93 9.15 -17.83
CA VAL A 413 -19.98 10.28 -18.77
C VAL A 413 -21.28 11.07 -18.62
N GLU A 414 -22.42 10.40 -18.44
CA GLU A 414 -23.69 11.06 -18.15
C GLU A 414 -23.65 11.83 -16.81
N ALA A 415 -23.00 11.28 -15.78
CA ALA A 415 -22.80 11.97 -14.51
C ALA A 415 -21.93 13.24 -14.67
N ASP A 416 -20.84 13.15 -15.43
CA ASP A 416 -19.96 14.30 -15.71
C ASP A 416 -20.69 15.40 -16.48
N VAL A 417 -21.50 15.04 -17.48
CA VAL A 417 -22.35 16.00 -18.21
C VAL A 417 -23.35 16.68 -17.28
N ARG A 418 -23.97 15.94 -16.36
CA ARG A 418 -24.88 16.52 -15.34
C ARG A 418 -24.14 17.49 -14.42
N LEU A 419 -22.93 17.15 -13.96
CA LEU A 419 -22.11 18.02 -13.11
C LEU A 419 -21.70 19.30 -13.84
N LEU A 420 -21.32 19.21 -15.11
CA LEU A 420 -21.02 20.38 -15.95
C LEU A 420 -22.24 21.29 -16.11
N GLY A 421 -23.44 20.71 -16.26
CA GLY A 421 -24.70 21.46 -16.29
C GLY A 421 -24.92 22.27 -15.01
N ILE A 422 -24.78 21.64 -13.84
CA ILE A 422 -24.91 22.30 -12.53
C ILE A 422 -23.86 23.40 -12.37
N LEU A 423 -22.62 23.16 -12.77
CA LEU A 423 -21.56 24.17 -12.72
C LEU A 423 -21.89 25.38 -13.60
N ASN A 424 -22.40 25.15 -14.81
CA ASN A 424 -22.81 26.24 -15.70
C ASN A 424 -23.96 27.06 -15.11
N GLU A 425 -24.98 26.42 -14.54
CA GLU A 425 -26.06 27.10 -13.81
C GLU A 425 -25.50 27.97 -12.67
N GLN A 426 -24.54 27.45 -11.89
CA GLN A 426 -23.90 28.25 -10.84
C GLN A 426 -23.08 29.44 -11.38
N TYR A 427 -22.46 29.32 -12.56
CA TYR A 427 -21.78 30.44 -13.20
C TYR A 427 -22.77 31.51 -13.66
N GLU A 428 -23.90 31.10 -14.24
CA GLU A 428 -24.98 32.02 -14.64
C GLU A 428 -25.60 32.73 -13.42
N ASP A 429 -25.86 32.00 -12.33
CA ASP A 429 -26.34 32.57 -11.07
C ASP A 429 -25.31 33.55 -10.46
N ARG A 430 -24.02 33.22 -10.53
CA ARG A 430 -22.97 34.13 -10.07
C ARG A 430 -22.90 35.39 -10.92
N ASP A 431 -22.97 35.27 -12.23
CA ASP A 431 -22.87 36.39 -13.17
C ASP A 431 -24.12 37.30 -13.08
N THR A 432 -25.30 36.72 -12.87
CA THR A 432 -26.53 37.49 -12.59
C THR A 432 -26.42 38.25 -11.27
N LEU A 433 -25.93 37.61 -10.18
CA LEU A 433 -25.66 38.29 -8.91
C LEU A 433 -24.64 39.44 -9.06
N ILE A 434 -23.55 39.22 -9.80
CA ILE A 434 -22.55 40.27 -10.09
C ILE A 434 -23.19 41.43 -10.86
N SER A 435 -24.07 41.14 -11.81
CA SER A 435 -24.80 42.15 -12.59
C SER A 435 -25.77 42.95 -11.72
N GLU A 436 -26.50 42.29 -10.81
CA GLU A 436 -27.40 42.97 -9.85
C GLU A 436 -26.64 43.87 -8.87
N ILE A 437 -25.52 43.38 -8.33
CA ILE A 437 -24.63 44.17 -7.45
C ILE A 437 -24.10 45.39 -8.21
N SER A 438 -23.63 45.19 -9.44
CA SER A 438 -23.11 46.28 -10.29
C SER A 438 -24.15 47.35 -10.62
N LYS A 439 -25.43 46.97 -10.75
CA LYS A 439 -26.54 47.92 -10.92
C LYS A 439 -26.84 48.71 -9.65
N LYS A 440 -26.77 48.08 -8.47
CA LYS A 440 -27.01 48.74 -7.18
C LYS A 440 -25.93 49.75 -6.80
N VAL A 441 -24.69 49.60 -7.29
CA VAL A 441 -23.57 50.51 -7.02
C VAL A 441 -23.59 51.79 -7.89
N ARG A 442 -24.42 51.85 -8.94
CA ARG A 442 -24.50 53.01 -9.87
C ARG A 442 -25.59 54.04 -9.53
N TYR A 443 -26.34 53.86 -8.45
CA TYR A 443 -27.29 54.84 -7.91
C TYR A 443 -26.80 55.29 -6.55
#